data_AF-K4KB50-F1
#
_entry.id   AF-K4KB50-F1
#
_cell.length_a   1.000
_cell.length_b   1.000
_cell.length_c   1.000
_cell.angle_alpha   90.00
_cell.angle_beta   90.00
_cell.angle_gamma   90.00
#
_symmetry.space_group_name_H-M   'P 1'
#
loop_
_entity.id
_entity.type
_entity.pdbx_description
1 polymer ?
#
loop_
_entity_poly.entity_id
_entity_poly.type
_entity_poly.pdbx_seq_one_letter_code
_entity_poly.pdbx_strand_id
1 'polypeptide(L)' 'GDDCVAVKSGKLYMGMKYRRPSDDIEIAWCAMLDGHGGVTIGSEMSGGVRGVRVHHCVMRGNDRGMRIKT' A
#
# COMPACT_ATOMS: atom_id res chain seq x y z
N GLY A 1 0.48 9.12 -13.22
CA GLY A 1 1.03 7.78 -12.91
C GLY A 1 -0.07 6.90 -12.33
N ASP A 2 0.25 5.90 -11.49
CA ASP A 2 -0.74 5.15 -10.69
C ASP A 2 -0.50 5.42 -9.18
N ASP A 3 -0.48 4.40 -8.32
CA ASP A 3 -0.16 4.54 -6.90
C ASP A 3 1.35 4.82 -6.68
N CYS A 4 1.74 5.78 -5.83
CA CYS A 4 3.14 6.07 -5.52
C CYS A 4 3.79 4.93 -4.70
N VAL A 5 3.09 4.46 -3.66
CA VAL A 5 3.49 3.27 -2.89
C VAL A 5 2.31 2.31 -2.81
N ALA A 6 2.49 1.09 -3.33
CA ALA A 6 1.46 0.05 -3.30
C ALA A 6 1.90 -1.15 -2.44
N VAL A 7 1.25 -1.37 -1.30
CA VAL A 7 1.49 -2.53 -0.42
C VAL A 7 0.53 -3.66 -0.82
N LYS A 8 1.09 -4.81 -1.18
CA LYS A 8 0.35 -6.00 -1.64
C LYS A 8 0.83 -7.24 -0.89
N SER A 9 0.02 -8.29 -0.86
CA SER A 9 0.37 -9.61 -0.30
C SER A 9 -0.17 -10.77 -1.15
N GLY A 10 -0.31 -10.54 -2.46
CA GLY A 10 -0.61 -11.55 -3.45
C GLY A 10 -2.09 -11.73 -3.76
N LYS A 11 -2.35 -12.32 -4.93
CA LYS A 11 -3.70 -12.73 -5.36
C LYS A 11 -4.17 -13.93 -4.55
N LEU A 12 -5.47 -14.22 -4.62
CA LEU A 12 -6.12 -15.27 -3.84
C LEU A 12 -5.35 -16.60 -3.79
N TYR A 13 -4.94 -17.13 -4.95
CA TYR A 13 -4.21 -18.40 -5.00
C TYR A 13 -2.83 -18.34 -4.31
N MET A 14 -2.15 -17.20 -4.34
CA MET A 14 -0.88 -16.99 -3.65
C MET A 14 -1.10 -16.85 -2.14
N GLY A 15 -2.13 -16.10 -1.73
CA GLY A 15 -2.52 -15.96 -0.33
C GLY A 15 -2.86 -17.32 0.30
N MET A 16 -3.64 -18.13 -0.41
CA MET A 16 -4.00 -19.49 0.04
C MET A 16 -2.78 -20.42 0.13
N LYS A 17 -1.87 -20.37 -0.85
CA LYS A 17 -0.71 -21.26 -0.94
C LYS A 17 0.40 -20.88 0.05
N TYR A 18 0.78 -19.61 0.09
CA TYR A 18 1.95 -19.16 0.82
C TYR A 18 1.61 -18.63 2.22
N ARG A 19 0.41 -18.08 2.43
CA ARG A 19 -0.05 -17.53 3.72
C ARG A 19 0.96 -16.54 4.33
N ARG A 20 1.57 -15.71 3.48
CA ARG A 20 2.57 -14.71 3.88
C ARG A 20 1.96 -13.31 3.80
N PRO A 21 1.74 -12.65 4.95
CA PRO A 21 1.30 -11.27 4.96
C PRO A 21 2.45 -10.31 4.64
N SER A 22 2.11 -9.13 4.16
CA SER A 22 2.99 -7.97 4.26
C SER A 22 2.80 -7.36 5.64
N ASP A 23 3.86 -7.34 6.43
CA ASP A 23 3.82 -7.01 7.86
C ASP A 23 5.00 -6.12 8.25
N ASP A 24 4.79 -5.29 9.27
CA ASP A 24 5.76 -4.36 9.84
C ASP A 24 6.47 -3.48 8.79
N ILE A 25 5.69 -2.64 8.11
CA ILE A 25 6.19 -1.74 7.05
C ILE A 25 6.08 -0.29 7.52
N GLU A 26 7.19 0.44 7.47
CA GLU A 26 7.24 1.87 7.73
C GLU A 26 7.46 2.66 6.43
N ILE A 27 6.58 3.63 6.17
CA ILE A 27 6.68 4.57 5.06
C ILE A 27 6.77 5.97 5.67
N ALA A 28 7.95 6.57 5.59
CA ALA A 28 8.21 7.85 6.25
C ALA A 28 9.10 8.78 5.43
N TRP A 29 9.00 10.08 5.71
CA TRP A 29 9.88 11.11 5.16
C TRP A 29 9.91 11.16 3.62
N CYS A 30 8.74 10.91 3.02
CA CYS A 30 8.57 10.85 1.56
C CYS A 30 7.71 12.00 1.04
N ALA A 31 8.01 12.48 -0.17
CA ALA A 31 7.17 13.40 -0.92
C ALA A 31 6.52 12.69 -2.12
N MET A 32 5.21 12.55 -2.09
CA MET A 32 4.38 11.95 -3.13
C MET A 32 3.65 13.09 -3.82
N LEU A 33 4.09 13.47 -5.03
CA LEU A 33 3.73 14.74 -5.67
C LEU A 33 2.75 14.61 -6.85
N ASP A 34 2.49 13.38 -7.31
CA ASP A 34 1.52 13.05 -8.36
C ASP A 34 1.24 11.53 -8.32
N GLY A 35 0.01 11.12 -8.65
CA GLY A 35 -0.41 9.71 -8.69
C GLY A 35 -1.83 9.45 -8.17
N HIS A 36 -2.46 8.34 -8.60
CA HIS A 36 -3.82 7.97 -8.19
C HIS A 36 -3.97 7.66 -6.69
N GLY A 37 -2.86 7.35 -6.02
CA GLY A 37 -2.79 7.07 -4.58
C GLY A 37 -1.41 7.40 -4.03
N GLY A 38 -1.32 8.13 -2.92
CA GLY A 38 -0.04 8.31 -2.21
C GLY A 38 0.45 6.98 -1.64
N VAL A 39 -0.28 6.46 -0.65
CA VAL A 39 -0.10 5.09 -0.17
C VAL A 39 -1.36 4.27 -0.39
N THR A 40 -1.20 3.16 -1.09
CA THR A 40 -2.30 2.27 -1.42
C THR A 40 -2.05 0.86 -0.90
N ILE A 41 -3.04 0.30 -0.20
CA ILE A 41 -3.05 -1.10 0.24
C ILE A 41 -3.94 -1.89 -0.70
N GLY A 42 -3.41 -2.94 -1.33
CA GLY A 42 -4.13 -3.82 -2.26
C GLY A 42 -4.11 -3.38 -3.74
N SER A 43 -4.98 -3.89 -4.60
CA SER A 43 -6.07 -4.84 -4.32
C SER A 43 -5.60 -6.26 -4.02
N GLU A 44 -4.43 -6.68 -4.51
CA GLU A 44 -3.91 -8.03 -4.26
C GLU A 44 -3.36 -8.17 -2.84
N MET A 45 -4.25 -8.35 -1.87
CA MET A 45 -3.95 -8.40 -0.43
C MET A 45 -4.38 -9.71 0.25
N SER A 46 -4.57 -10.79 -0.50
CA SER A 46 -5.12 -12.06 0.00
C SER A 46 -4.22 -12.79 1.01
N GLY A 47 -2.92 -12.47 1.05
CA GLY A 47 -2.01 -12.96 2.10
C GLY A 47 -2.14 -12.23 3.44
N GLY A 48 -2.92 -11.13 3.49
CA GLY A 48 -3.05 -10.23 4.62
C GLY A 48 -2.06 -9.06 4.56
N VAL A 49 -2.46 -7.91 5.10
CA VAL A 49 -1.58 -6.75 5.29
C VAL A 49 -1.82 -6.22 6.71
N ARG A 50 -0.77 -6.07 7.50
CA ARG A 50 -0.83 -5.59 8.89
C ARG A 50 0.42 -4.79 9.26
N GLY A 51 0.37 -4.01 10.33
CA GLY A 51 1.55 -3.27 10.83
C GLY A 51 2.12 -2.22 9.87
N VAL A 52 1.28 -1.58 9.03
CA VAL A 52 1.75 -0.51 8.13
C VAL A 52 1.65 0.84 8.83
N ARG A 53 2.78 1.53 9.00
CA ARG A 53 2.87 2.87 9.59
C ARG A 53 3.27 3.87 8.50
N VAL A 54 2.46 4.90 8.31
CA VAL A 54 2.72 5.98 7.34
C VAL A 54 2.76 7.31 8.09
N HIS A 55 3.91 7.99 8.09
CA HIS A 55 4.05 9.24 8.84
C HIS A 55 5.12 10.17 8.27
N HIS A 56 5.04 11.47 8.58
CA HIS A 56 6.02 12.47 8.11
C HIS A 56 6.14 12.47 6.57
N CYS A 57 5.02 12.26 5.86
CA CYS A 57 4.97 12.29 4.40
C CYS A 57 4.22 13.53 3.91
N VAL A 58 4.68 14.09 2.79
CA VAL A 58 3.93 15.11 2.05
C VAL A 58 3.25 14.41 0.88
N MET A 59 1.92 14.41 0.90
CA MET A 59 1.09 13.88 -0.20
C MET A 59 0.36 15.05 -0.84
N ARG A 60 0.78 15.44 -2.04
CA ARG A 60 0.27 16.62 -2.75
C ARG A 60 0.05 16.26 -4.20
N GLY A 61 -1.06 16.68 -4.79
CA GLY A 61 -1.35 16.40 -6.21
C GLY A 61 -1.84 14.97 -6.47
N ASN A 62 -1.85 14.09 -5.48
CA ASN A 62 -2.48 12.78 -5.60
C ASN A 62 -4.02 12.86 -5.63
N ASP A 63 -4.68 11.98 -6.37
CA ASP A 63 -6.15 11.85 -6.30
C ASP A 63 -6.62 11.49 -4.89
N ARG A 64 -5.84 10.65 -4.21
CA ARG A 64 -6.10 10.13 -2.86
C ARG A 64 -4.79 10.04 -2.10
N GLY A 65 -4.71 10.61 -0.89
CA GLY A 65 -3.51 10.46 -0.05
C GLY A 65 -3.30 9.01 0.39
N MET A 66 -4.33 8.38 0.93
CA MET A 66 -4.33 6.96 1.29
C MET A 66 -5.52 6.24 0.65
N ARG A 67 -5.31 5.00 0.17
CA ARG A 67 -6.36 4.18 -0.45
C ARG A 67 -6.26 2.71 -0.03
N ILE A 68 -7.40 2.08 0.28
CA ILE A 68 -7.47 0.63 0.54
C ILE A 68 -8.37 0.00 -0.52
N LYS A 69 -7.87 -1.05 -1.17
CA LYS A 69 -8.54 -1.84 -2.21
C LYS A 69 -8.45 -3.31 -1.82
N THR A 70 -9.44 -4.12 -2.18
CA THR A 70 -9.40 -5.59 -2.04
C THR A 70 -9.88 -6.26 -3.32
#